data_AF-A0A3D5R0E8-F1
#
_entry.id   AF-A0A3D5R0E8-F1
#
_cell.length_a   1.000
_cell.length_b   1.000
_cell.length_c   1.000
_cell.angle_alpha   90.00
_cell.angle_beta   90.00
_cell.angle_gamma   90.00
#
_symmetry.space_group_name_H-M   'P 1'
#
loop_
_entity.id
_entity.type
_entity.pdbx_description
1 polymer ?
#
loop_
_entity_poly.entity_id
_entity_poly.type
_entity_poly.pdbx_seq_one_letter_code
_entity_poly.pdbx_strand_id
1 'polypeptide(L)' 'MKELVIISGKGGTGKTSVTASFAVLADRPVVCDCDVDAADLHLVLEPTIRERHEFESGHEAVIRQSDCT' A
#
# COMPACT_ATOMS: atom_id res chain seq x y z
N MET A 1 7.02 10.19 20.30
CA MET A 1 6.57 9.32 19.19
C MET A 1 7.33 9.76 17.94
N LYS A 2 7.86 8.82 17.15
CA LYS A 2 8.57 9.12 15.90
C LYS A 2 7.77 8.52 14.75
N GLU A 3 7.60 9.29 13.68
CA GLU A 3 6.86 8.90 12.48
C GLU A 3 7.79 9.03 11.29
N LEU A 4 7.71 8.07 10.36
CA LEU A 4 8.49 8.04 9.14
C LEU A 4 7.56 7.68 7.99
N VAL A 5 7.54 8.52 6.96
CA VAL A 5 6.78 8.28 5.73
C VAL A 5 7.77 8.03 4.60
N ILE A 6 7.59 6.92 3.89
CA ILE A 6 8.41 6.53 2.75
C ILE A 6 7.55 6.67 1.49
N ILE A 7 7.90 7.63 0.64
CA ILE A 7 7.19 7.92 -0.62
C ILE A 7 8.09 7.68 -1.83
N SER A 8 7.49 7.36 -2.98
CA SER A 8 8.18 7.30 -4.27
C SER A 8 7.25 7.77 -5.38
N GLY A 9 7.81 8.43 -6.39
CA GLY A 9 7.08 8.92 -7.56
C GLY A 9 6.97 7.93 -8.72
N LYS A 10 7.54 6.72 -8.62
CA LYS A 10 7.46 5.67 -9.65
C LYS A 10 7.29 4.28 -9.02
N GLY A 11 6.59 3.39 -9.71
CA GLY A 11 6.56 1.96 -9.37
C GLY A 11 7.94 1.31 -9.51
N GLY A 12 8.24 0.31 -8.68
CA GLY A 12 9.48 -0.47 -8.76
C GLY A 12 10.75 0.17 -8.18
N THR A 13 10.67 1.32 -7.50
CA THR A 13 11.86 1.98 -6.92
C THR A 13 12.30 1.42 -5.57
N GLY A 14 11.78 0.26 -5.15
CA GLY A 14 12.15 -0.39 -3.89
C GLY A 14 11.49 0.19 -2.62
N LYS A 15 10.42 0.98 -2.76
CA LYS A 15 9.70 1.64 -1.64
C LYS A 15 9.28 0.62 -0.56
N THR A 16 8.66 -0.48 -0.99
CA THR A 16 8.22 -1.58 -0.10
C THR A 16 9.39 -2.28 0.57
N SER A 17 10.47 -2.56 -0.18
CA SER A 17 11.67 -3.22 0.36
C SER A 17 12.34 -2.40 1.45
N VAL A 18 12.53 -1.10 1.22
CA VAL A 18 13.10 -0.17 2.22
C VAL A 18 12.19 -0.08 3.45
N THR A 19 10.87 0.01 3.25
CA THR A 19 9.89 0.03 4.35
C THR A 19 9.97 -1.23 5.21
N ALA A 20 10.02 -2.41 4.59
CA ALA A 20 10.15 -3.68 5.30
C ALA A 20 11.45 -3.76 6.11
N SER A 21 12.57 -3.30 5.55
CA SER A 21 13.85 -3.24 6.29
C SER A 21 13.75 -2.37 7.54
N PHE A 22 13.12 -1.19 7.47
CA PHE A 22 12.89 -0.36 8.64
C PHE A 22 11.94 -1.01 9.65
N ALA A 23 10.88 -1.68 9.18
CA ALA A 23 9.95 -2.39 10.04
C ALA A 23 10.64 -3.50 10.86
N VAL A 24 11.56 -4.25 10.26
CA VAL A 24 12.32 -5.31 10.95
C VAL A 24 13.33 -4.75 11.95
N LEU A 25 13.94 -3.59 11.65
CA LEU A 25 14.95 -2.96 12.50
C LEU A 25 14.37 -2.13 13.65
N ALA A 26 13.11 -1.71 13.55
CA ALA A 26 12.45 -0.92 14.57
C ALA A 26 12.02 -1.79 15.76
N ASP A 27 12.12 -1.25 16.98
CA ASP A 27 11.57 -1.91 18.16
C ASP A 27 10.05 -1.70 18.21
N ARG A 28 9.30 -2.78 17.99
CA ARG A 28 7.82 -2.86 18.05
C ARG A 28 7.11 -1.74 17.23
N PRO A 29 7.37 -1.63 15.92
CA PRO A 29 6.74 -0.59 15.11
C PRO A 29 5.25 -0.85 14.89
N VAL A 30 4.54 0.23 14.58
CA VAL A 30 3.27 0.17 13.85
C VAL A 30 3.58 0.47 12.40
N VAL A 31 3.11 -0.39 11.50
CA VAL A 31 3.41 -0.30 10.07
C VAL A 31 2.11 -0.28 9.29
N CYS A 32 2.03 0.60 8.30
CA CYS A 32 0.89 0.72 7.40
C CYS A 32 1.41 0.69 5.96
N ASP A 33 0.79 -0.15 5.13
CA ASP A 33 0.99 -0.12 3.68
C ASP A 33 -0.12 0.73 3.08
N CYS A 34 0.23 1.94 2.63
CA CYS A 34 -0.72 2.91 2.09
C CYS A 34 -0.81 2.88 0.56
N ASP A 35 -0.27 1.85 -0.09
CA ASP A 35 -0.41 1.65 -1.53
C ASP A 35 -1.80 1.05 -1.83
N VAL A 36 -2.69 1.84 -2.44
CA VAL A 36 -4.08 1.43 -2.72
C VAL A 36 -4.14 0.38 -3.83
N ASP A 37 -3.25 0.49 -4.81
CA ASP A 37 -3.28 -0.36 -6.01
C ASP A 37 -2.54 -1.68 -5.80
N ALA A 38 -1.42 -1.66 -5.04
CA ALA A 38 -0.54 -2.81 -4.86
C ALA A 38 0.14 -2.83 -3.48
N ALA A 39 -0.65 -3.04 -2.43
CA ALA A 39 -0.12 -3.26 -1.07
C ALA A 39 0.67 -4.58 -0.99
N ASP A 40 2.00 -4.51 -0.99
CA ASP A 40 2.92 -5.66 -1.10
C ASP A 40 3.65 -6.01 0.20
N LEU A 41 3.52 -5.20 1.26
CA LEU A 41 4.33 -5.39 2.47
C LEU A 41 4.05 -6.73 3.17
N HIS A 42 2.83 -7.25 3.01
CA HIS A 42 2.41 -8.55 3.52
C HIS A 42 3.20 -9.73 2.93
N LEU A 43 3.82 -9.57 1.75
CA LEU A 43 4.68 -10.57 1.12
C LEU A 43 6.02 -10.75 1.85
N VAL A 44 6.46 -9.73 2.58
CA VAL A 44 7.77 -9.73 3.28
C VAL A 44 7.61 -9.94 4.78
N LEU A 45 6.58 -9.33 5.39
CA LEU A 45 6.40 -9.35 6.85
C LEU A 45 5.56 -10.52 7.37
N GLU A 46 5.03 -11.37 6.49
CA GLU A 46 4.22 -12.56 6.82
C GLU A 46 3.22 -12.34 7.98
N PRO A 47 2.36 -11.32 7.91
CA PRO A 47 1.50 -10.97 9.04
C PRO A 47 0.40 -12.03 9.26
N THR A 48 0.02 -12.24 10.53
CA THR A 48 -1.21 -12.97 10.84
C THR A 48 -2.41 -12.04 10.69
N ILE A 49 -3.33 -12.39 9.80
CA ILE A 49 -4.56 -11.61 9.57
C ILE A 49 -5.51 -11.81 10.77
N ARG A 50 -5.80 -10.72 11.47
CA ARG A 50 -6.71 -10.72 12.63
C ARG A 50 -8.14 -10.37 12.26
N GLU A 51 -8.31 -9.47 11.31
CA GLU A 51 -9.59 -8.94 10.86
C GLU A 51 -9.52 -8.66 9.35
N ARG A 52 -10.67 -8.70 8.68
CA ARG A 52 -10.86 -8.32 7.29
C ARG A 52 -12.17 -7.54 7.16
N HIS A 53 -12.16 -6.51 6.34
CA HIS A 53 -13.29 -5.64 6.09
C HIS A 53 -13.43 -5.47 4.56
N GLU A 54 -14.66 -5.36 4.07
CA GLU A 54 -14.88 -4.96 2.68
C GLU A 54 -14.39 -3.53 2.48
N PHE A 55 -13.70 -3.28 1.36
CA PHE A 55 -13.21 -1.96 1.00
C PHE A 55 -13.83 -1.55 -0.34
N GLU A 56 -14.62 -0.48 -0.31
CA GLU A 56 -15.23 0.13 -1.48
C GLU A 56 -14.77 1.60 -1.55
N SER A 57 -14.07 1.96 -2.62
CA SER A 57 -13.56 3.32 -2.83
C SER A 57 -13.28 3.58 -4.31
N GLY A 58 -13.17 4.86 -4.68
CA GLY A 58 -12.88 5.30 -6.04
C GLY A 58 -14.12 5.46 -6.93
N HIS A 59 -13.88 5.85 -8.18
CA HIS A 59 -14.90 5.96 -9.22
C HIS A 59 -14.39 5.24 -10.47
N GLU A 60 -15.18 4.29 -10.97
CA GLU A 60 -14.89 3.65 -12.25
C GLU A 60 -15.28 4.58 -13.39
N ALA A 61 -14.38 4.79 -14.34
CA ALA A 61 -14.67 5.57 -15.53
C ALA A 61 -15.63 4.79 -16.45
N VAL A 62 -16.73 5.43 -16.86
CA VAL A 62 -17.70 4.84 -17.78
C VAL A 62 -17.57 5.48 -19.16
N ILE A 63 -17.49 4.64 -20.20
CA ILE A 63 -17.47 5.11 -21.59
C ILE A 63 -18.86 5.63 -21.96
N ARG A 64 -18.94 6.91 -22.31
CA ARG A 64 -20.14 7.49 -22.92
C ARG A 64 -20.20 7.11 -24.38
N GLN A 65 -20.85 5.98 -24.67
CA GLN A 65 -20.96 5.43 -26.04
C GLN A 65 -21.56 6.43 -27.04
N SER A 66 -22.42 7.35 -26.58
CA SER A 66 -22.97 8.44 -27.40
C SER A 66 -21.93 9.44 -27.90
N ASP A 67 -20.81 9.56 -27.19
CA ASP A 67 -19.76 10.55 -27.43
C ASP A 67 -18.59 9.93 -28.21
N CYS A 68 -18.62 8.61 -28.44
CA CYS A 68 -17.65 7.88 -29.25
C CYS A 68 -18.06 7.92 -30.73
N THR A 69 -17.31 8.65 -31.56
CA THR A 69 -17.43 8.65 -33.04
C THR A 69 -16.76 7.45 -33.70
#